data_AF-A0A510GGX5-F1
#
_entry.id   AF-A0A510GGX5-F1
#
_cell.length_a   1.000
_cell.length_b   1.000
_cell.length_c   1.000
_cell.angle_alpha   90.00
_cell.angle_beta   90.00
_cell.angle_gamma   90.00
#
_symmetry.space_group_name_H-M   'P 1'
#
loop_
_entity.id
_entity.type
_entity.pdbx_description
1 polymer ?
#
loop_
_entity_poly.entity_id
_entity_poly.type
_entity_poly.pdbx_seq_one_letter_code
_entity_poly.pdbx_strand_id
1 'polypeptide(L)'
;MLNIFAASKTYPNKLNRCKITRNIFNDYEPKVFETTNNLLRKTGRLSKFYGEKILIKGKVLDQNCVPVADAKVYLWQAGSSGKYPYEPLKTRVDKRRFANKSDSSFTGSGTATTNNQGEYYFVSMLPYKSSRYLRSANIRVEHPSLTTLETRLDLSDKNMCDNECGEVNPILIEPQENMQSYCFDLVLQGTTLKRY
;
A
#
# COMPACT_ATOMS: atom_id res chain seq x y z
N MET A 1 10.38 -45.37 47.95
CA MET A 1 10.06 -43.99 47.48
C MET A 1 11.21 -43.53 46.60
N LEU A 2 11.00 -43.42 45.29
CA LEU A 2 11.97 -42.78 44.38
C LEU A 2 11.18 -41.78 43.54
N ASN A 3 11.44 -40.50 43.79
CA ASN A 3 10.81 -39.36 43.13
C ASN A 3 11.18 -39.32 41.66
N ILE A 4 10.19 -39.41 40.78
CA ILE A 4 10.33 -39.09 39.36
C ILE A 4 10.03 -37.59 39.22
N PHE A 5 11.08 -36.76 39.19
CA PHE A 5 10.94 -35.41 38.66
C PHE A 5 11.01 -35.48 37.14
N ALA A 6 9.85 -35.44 36.48
CA ALA A 6 9.78 -35.20 35.05
C ALA A 6 10.24 -33.77 34.79
N ALA A 7 11.42 -33.61 34.20
CA ALA A 7 11.88 -32.33 33.69
C ALA A 7 10.89 -31.84 32.63
N SER A 8 10.23 -30.72 32.90
CA SER A 8 9.44 -29.98 31.92
C SER A 8 10.34 -29.66 30.72
N LYS A 9 10.10 -30.30 29.58
CA LYS A 9 10.72 -29.91 28.31
C LYS A 9 10.12 -28.57 27.90
N THR A 10 10.82 -27.48 28.21
CA THR A 10 10.54 -26.17 27.64
C THR A 10 11.04 -26.14 26.20
N TYR A 11 10.11 -26.21 25.25
CA TYR A 11 10.40 -25.97 23.84
C TYR A 11 10.47 -24.46 23.61
N PRO A 12 11.60 -23.89 23.16
CA PRO A 12 11.66 -22.48 22.84
C PRO A 12 10.76 -22.21 21.62
N ASN A 13 9.60 -21.58 21.84
CA ASN A 13 8.81 -21.02 20.74
C ASN A 13 9.61 -19.88 20.11
N LYS A 14 10.26 -20.15 18.96
CA LYS A 14 10.69 -19.09 18.04
C LYS A 14 9.43 -18.46 17.47
N LEU A 15 8.87 -17.48 18.18
CA LEU A 15 7.82 -16.63 17.63
C LEU A 15 8.41 -15.92 16.41
N ASN A 16 7.84 -16.15 15.23
CA ASN A 16 8.16 -15.37 14.04
C ASN A 16 7.89 -13.90 14.36
N ARG A 17 8.88 -13.05 14.16
CA ARG A 17 8.73 -11.60 14.33
C ARG A 17 9.03 -10.93 13.01
N CYS A 18 8.05 -10.23 12.49
CA CYS A 18 8.20 -9.44 11.29
C CYS A 18 8.75 -8.07 11.66
N LYS A 19 9.62 -7.54 10.80
CA LYS A 19 10.16 -6.20 10.98
C LYS A 19 9.06 -5.17 10.70
N ILE A 20 8.66 -4.43 11.73
CA ILE A 20 7.65 -3.37 11.63
C ILE A 20 8.05 -2.37 10.55
N THR A 21 7.10 -2.01 9.69
CA THR A 21 7.32 -1.04 8.62
C THR A 21 7.47 0.35 9.21
N ARG A 22 8.51 1.08 8.78
CA ARG A 22 8.79 2.42 9.30
C ARG A 22 7.74 3.41 8.83
N ASN A 23 7.24 4.21 9.76
CA ASN A 23 6.33 5.30 9.45
C ASN A 23 7.09 6.47 8.78
N ILE A 24 6.59 6.91 7.61
CA ILE A 24 7.11 8.04 6.84
C ILE A 24 5.91 8.86 6.38
N PHE A 25 5.70 9.99 7.06
CA PHE A 25 4.58 10.87 6.77
C PHE A 25 4.76 11.64 5.46
N ASN A 26 3.64 11.88 4.76
CA ASN A 26 3.53 12.69 3.57
C ASN A 26 2.33 13.65 3.67
N ASP A 27 2.57 14.92 3.38
CA ASP A 27 1.59 16.00 3.54
C ASP A 27 0.85 16.36 2.24
N TYR A 28 0.88 15.46 1.24
CA TYR A 28 0.14 15.57 -0.03
C TYR A 28 -1.07 14.63 -0.09
N GLU A 29 -1.56 14.16 1.06
CA GLU A 29 -2.77 13.34 1.13
C GLU A 29 -4.00 14.12 0.59
N PRO A 30 -4.86 13.48 -0.23
CA PRO A 30 -6.10 14.11 -0.69
C PRO A 30 -7.14 14.22 0.45
N LYS A 31 -8.04 15.22 0.33
CA LYS A 31 -9.16 15.37 1.28
C LYS A 31 -10.13 14.19 1.26
N VAL A 32 -10.35 13.65 0.07
CA VAL A 32 -11.30 12.57 -0.19
C VAL A 32 -10.60 11.58 -1.11
N PHE A 33 -10.57 10.32 -0.70
CA PHE A 33 -10.06 9.24 -1.53
C PHE A 33 -11.17 8.69 -2.43
N GLU A 34 -10.79 8.20 -3.60
CA GLU A 34 -11.69 7.39 -4.42
C GLU A 34 -11.92 6.03 -3.76
N THR A 35 -13.16 5.54 -3.76
CA THR A 35 -13.55 4.28 -3.11
C THR A 35 -13.21 3.03 -3.94
N THR A 36 -12.22 3.16 -4.82
CA THR A 36 -11.77 2.11 -5.75
C THR A 36 -10.27 1.96 -5.62
N ASN A 37 -9.77 0.75 -5.87
CA ASN A 37 -8.35 0.47 -5.93
C ASN A 37 -7.74 0.74 -7.33
N ASN A 38 -8.53 1.28 -8.26
CA ASN A 38 -8.08 1.67 -9.58
C ASN A 38 -7.87 3.19 -9.64
N LEU A 39 -6.61 3.63 -9.61
CA LEU A 39 -6.25 5.04 -9.69
C LEU A 39 -6.36 5.61 -11.11
N LEU A 40 -6.53 4.77 -12.13
CA LEU A 40 -6.61 5.20 -13.52
C LEU A 40 -7.99 5.75 -13.88
N ARG A 41 -9.01 5.52 -13.04
CA ARG A 41 -10.37 5.97 -13.29
C ARG A 41 -11.22 5.96 -12.02
N LYS A 42 -12.27 6.78 -12.02
CA LYS A 42 -13.38 6.61 -11.09
C LYS A 42 -14.24 5.40 -11.47
N THR A 43 -14.97 4.85 -10.51
CA THR A 43 -15.96 3.79 -10.75
C THR A 43 -16.96 4.22 -11.83
N GLY A 44 -17.24 3.32 -12.78
CA GLY A 44 -18.18 3.57 -13.88
C GLY A 44 -17.67 4.50 -14.99
N ARG A 45 -16.39 4.87 -15.00
CA ARG A 45 -15.77 5.66 -16.10
C ARG A 45 -14.79 4.83 -16.92
N LEU A 46 -14.52 5.26 -18.14
CA LEU A 46 -13.45 4.71 -18.96
C LEU A 46 -12.10 5.32 -18.55
N SER A 47 -11.04 4.54 -18.72
CA SER A 47 -9.67 5.00 -18.46
C SER A 47 -9.11 5.71 -19.70
N LYS A 48 -8.80 7.01 -19.58
CA LYS A 48 -8.05 7.82 -20.54
C LYS A 48 -6.86 8.43 -19.80
N PHE A 49 -5.68 7.83 -19.87
CA PHE A 49 -4.49 8.31 -19.15
C PHE A 49 -3.26 8.23 -20.05
N TYR A 50 -2.19 8.93 -19.65
CA TYR A 50 -0.95 9.00 -20.42
C TYR A 50 0.21 8.51 -19.56
N GLY A 51 0.74 7.32 -19.83
CA GLY A 51 1.87 6.75 -19.11
C GLY A 51 1.77 5.23 -19.01
N GLU A 52 2.65 4.66 -18.20
CA GLU A 52 2.77 3.21 -18.05
C GLU A 52 1.86 2.68 -16.95
N LYS A 53 0.96 1.76 -17.27
CA LYS A 53 0.08 1.09 -16.32
C LYS A 53 0.88 0.10 -15.47
N ILE A 54 0.67 0.14 -14.16
CA ILE A 54 1.36 -0.71 -13.18
C ILE A 54 0.39 -1.30 -12.15
N LEU A 55 0.84 -2.37 -11.50
CA LEU A 55 0.20 -2.96 -10.33
C LEU A 55 1.07 -2.70 -9.10
N ILE A 56 0.44 -2.25 -8.02
CA ILE A 56 1.08 -2.16 -6.70
C ILE A 56 0.32 -3.13 -5.80
N LYS A 57 1.00 -4.14 -5.25
CA LYS A 57 0.36 -5.19 -4.44
C LYS A 57 1.23 -5.63 -3.27
N GLY A 58 0.67 -6.37 -2.34
CA GLY A 58 1.39 -6.98 -1.23
C GLY A 58 0.44 -7.44 -0.13
N LYS A 59 1.01 -7.78 1.03
CA LYS A 59 0.26 -8.19 2.22
C LYS A 59 0.39 -7.18 3.34
N VAL A 60 -0.67 -7.03 4.12
CA VAL A 60 -0.64 -6.41 5.44
C VAL A 60 -0.50 -7.51 6.48
N LEU A 61 0.53 -7.41 7.30
CA LEU A 61 0.86 -8.34 8.37
C LEU A 61 0.92 -7.61 9.71
N ASP A 62 0.77 -8.34 10.81
CA ASP A 62 1.12 -7.84 12.14
C ASP A 62 2.60 -8.12 12.47
N GLN A 63 3.06 -7.60 13.62
CA GLN A 63 4.42 -7.80 14.13
C GLN A 63 4.82 -9.28 14.35
N ASN A 64 3.86 -10.21 14.39
CA ASN A 64 4.07 -11.64 14.53
C ASN A 64 4.02 -12.38 13.17
N CYS A 65 4.04 -11.63 12.06
CA CYS A 65 3.91 -12.14 10.70
C CYS A 65 2.55 -12.79 10.39
N VAL A 66 1.48 -12.41 11.11
CA VAL A 66 0.13 -12.90 10.87
C VAL A 66 -0.57 -11.95 9.87
N PRO A 67 -1.21 -12.46 8.81
CA PRO A 67 -1.99 -11.63 7.90
C PRO A 67 -3.13 -10.87 8.58
N VAL A 68 -3.32 -9.61 8.18
CA VAL A 68 -4.36 -8.73 8.73
C VAL A 68 -5.47 -8.56 7.69
N ALA A 69 -6.60 -9.20 7.94
CA ALA A 69 -7.82 -9.04 7.15
C ALA A 69 -8.53 -7.71 7.45
N ASP A 70 -9.39 -7.27 6.52
CA ASP A 70 -10.28 -6.11 6.67
C ASP A 70 -9.59 -4.77 7.00
N ALA A 71 -8.26 -4.68 6.80
CA ALA A 71 -7.52 -3.44 6.92
C ALA A 71 -7.86 -2.51 5.76
N LYS A 72 -8.09 -1.23 6.05
CA LYS A 72 -8.30 -0.19 5.04
C LYS A 72 -6.96 0.32 4.57
N VAL A 73 -6.71 0.20 3.28
CA VAL A 73 -5.48 0.64 2.64
C VAL A 73 -5.80 1.82 1.73
N TYR A 74 -5.09 2.92 1.93
CA TYR A 74 -5.22 4.16 1.19
C TYR A 74 -3.92 4.38 0.43
N LEU A 75 -4.00 4.59 -0.89
CA LEU A 75 -2.81 4.86 -1.70
C LEU A 75 -2.99 6.17 -2.44
N TRP A 76 -1.93 6.99 -2.47
CA TRP A 76 -1.93 8.23 -3.23
C TRP A 76 -0.55 8.56 -3.81
N GLN A 77 -0.54 9.16 -5.00
CA GLN A 77 0.69 9.46 -5.73
C GLN A 77 0.49 10.54 -6.80
N ALA A 78 1.60 11.09 -7.27
CA ALA A 78 1.62 11.91 -8.46
C ALA A 78 1.45 11.05 -9.73
N GLY A 79 1.03 11.68 -10.82
CA GLY A 79 0.95 11.04 -12.14
C GLY A 79 2.29 11.02 -12.90
N SER A 80 2.20 10.63 -14.17
CA SER A 80 3.31 10.54 -15.12
C SER A 80 3.94 11.89 -15.49
N SER A 81 3.28 13.01 -15.16
CA SER A 81 3.84 14.36 -15.28
C SER A 81 4.49 14.88 -13.98
N GLY A 82 4.54 14.07 -12.92
CA GLY A 82 5.09 14.44 -11.62
C GLY A 82 4.20 15.38 -10.80
N LYS A 83 2.92 15.51 -11.20
CA LYS A 83 1.91 16.34 -10.55
C LYS A 83 0.77 15.48 -9.99
N TYR A 84 0.22 15.90 -8.86
CA TYR A 84 -1.01 15.33 -8.32
C TYR A 84 -2.22 15.88 -9.09
N PRO A 85 -3.24 15.05 -9.38
CA PRO A 85 -4.46 15.48 -10.06
C PRO A 85 -5.50 16.11 -9.11
N TYR A 86 -5.14 16.32 -7.84
CA TYR A 86 -5.97 16.94 -6.81
C TYR A 86 -5.15 17.94 -5.99
N GLU A 87 -5.84 18.83 -5.30
CA GLU A 87 -5.23 19.74 -4.32
C GLU A 87 -5.27 19.10 -2.93
N PRO A 88 -4.12 18.93 -2.24
CA PRO A 88 -4.05 18.35 -0.91
C PRO A 88 -4.53 19.33 0.16
N LEU A 89 -4.84 18.81 1.35
CA LEU A 89 -5.38 19.57 2.48
C LEU A 89 -4.41 20.55 3.17
N LYS A 90 -3.28 20.87 2.55
CA LYS A 90 -2.21 21.63 3.18
C LYS A 90 -2.47 23.14 3.12
N THR A 91 -2.14 23.87 4.19
CA THR A 91 -2.31 25.35 4.23
C THR A 91 -1.38 26.09 3.27
N ARG A 92 -0.19 25.52 2.99
CA ARG A 92 0.77 26.05 2.01
C ARG A 92 1.10 24.96 1.01
N VAL A 93 0.54 25.07 -0.18
CA VAL A 93 0.75 24.09 -1.25
C VAL A 93 1.57 24.67 -2.40
N ASP A 94 2.59 23.95 -2.85
CA ASP A 94 3.33 24.31 -4.06
C ASP A 94 2.44 24.04 -5.28
N LYS A 95 1.82 25.10 -5.82
CA LYS A 95 0.90 25.01 -6.97
C LYS A 95 1.50 24.31 -8.19
N ARG A 96 2.84 24.29 -8.32
CA ARG A 96 3.54 23.59 -9.42
C ARG A 96 3.42 22.08 -9.34
N ARG A 97 3.04 21.54 -8.18
CA ARG A 97 2.84 20.11 -7.93
C ARG A 97 1.45 19.62 -8.33
N PHE A 98 0.56 20.48 -8.85
CA PHE A 98 -0.81 20.12 -9.22
C PHE A 98 -1.12 20.33 -10.70
N ALA A 99 -1.98 19.47 -11.22
CA ALA A 99 -2.54 19.56 -12.57
C ALA A 99 -4.06 19.53 -12.49
N ASN A 100 -4.68 20.66 -12.13
CA ASN A 100 -6.14 20.76 -11.91
C ASN A 100 -6.98 20.64 -13.20
N LYS A 101 -6.35 20.67 -14.38
CA LYS A 101 -7.02 20.52 -15.68
C LYS A 101 -6.16 19.63 -16.58
N SER A 102 -6.47 18.35 -16.59
CA SER A 102 -5.94 17.37 -17.53
C SER A 102 -7.12 16.56 -18.06
N ASP A 103 -7.08 16.21 -19.34
CA ASP A 103 -8.01 15.25 -19.95
C ASP A 103 -7.82 13.81 -19.43
N SER A 104 -6.86 13.62 -18.51
CA SER A 104 -6.57 12.35 -17.88
C SER A 104 -7.66 11.96 -16.88
N SER A 105 -8.07 10.69 -16.91
CA SER A 105 -8.96 10.07 -15.91
C SER A 105 -8.24 9.65 -14.63
N PHE A 106 -6.91 9.83 -14.57
CA PHE A 106 -6.10 9.46 -13.41
C PHE A 106 -6.51 10.26 -12.17
N THR A 107 -6.94 9.56 -11.14
CA THR A 107 -7.45 10.15 -9.89
C THR A 107 -6.35 10.40 -8.87
N GLY A 108 -5.20 9.73 -9.02
CA GLY A 108 -4.04 9.87 -8.14
C GLY A 108 -4.22 9.34 -6.73
N SER A 109 -5.40 8.80 -6.40
CA SER A 109 -5.68 8.19 -5.10
C SER A 109 -6.76 7.11 -5.21
N GLY A 110 -6.74 6.18 -4.25
CA GLY A 110 -7.72 5.10 -4.17
C GLY A 110 -7.69 4.41 -2.81
N THR A 111 -8.68 3.55 -2.60
CA THR A 111 -8.80 2.70 -1.41
C THR A 111 -8.95 1.24 -1.76
N ALA A 112 -8.34 0.37 -0.96
CA ALA A 112 -8.54 -1.07 -0.98
C ALA A 112 -8.86 -1.57 0.43
N THR A 113 -9.45 -2.77 0.52
CA THR A 113 -9.62 -3.50 1.80
C THR A 113 -8.90 -4.82 1.66
N THR A 114 -8.10 -5.21 2.66
CA THR A 114 -7.37 -6.48 2.60
C THR A 114 -8.31 -7.68 2.67
N ASN A 115 -7.98 -8.74 1.94
CA ASN A 115 -8.70 -10.02 2.04
C ASN A 115 -8.28 -10.82 3.28
N ASN A 116 -8.82 -12.04 3.43
CA ASN A 116 -8.52 -12.94 4.55
C ASN A 116 -7.04 -13.35 4.64
N GLN A 117 -6.29 -13.25 3.54
CA GLN A 117 -4.85 -13.51 3.45
C GLN A 117 -4.02 -12.23 3.65
N GLY A 118 -4.66 -11.12 4.04
CA GLY A 118 -4.03 -9.81 4.24
C GLY A 118 -3.65 -9.11 2.93
N GLU A 119 -4.07 -9.61 1.78
CA GLU A 119 -3.60 -9.11 0.48
C GLU A 119 -4.37 -7.86 0.05
N TYR A 120 -3.64 -6.92 -0.56
CA TYR A 120 -4.20 -5.74 -1.21
C TYR A 120 -3.54 -5.55 -2.57
N TYR A 121 -4.22 -4.81 -3.45
CA TYR A 121 -3.63 -4.37 -4.71
C TYR A 121 -4.29 -3.08 -5.20
N PHE A 122 -3.53 -2.33 -6.00
CA PHE A 122 -3.96 -1.13 -6.70
C PHE A 122 -3.53 -1.18 -8.16
N VAL A 123 -4.44 -0.82 -9.06
CA VAL A 123 -4.11 -0.53 -10.46
C VAL A 123 -3.77 0.95 -10.55
N SER A 124 -2.56 1.27 -10.98
CA SER A 124 -2.06 2.64 -11.01
C SER A 124 -1.24 2.87 -12.28
N MET A 125 -0.58 4.02 -12.34
CA MET A 125 0.35 4.40 -13.39
C MET A 125 1.70 4.75 -12.77
N LEU A 126 2.79 4.37 -13.44
CA LEU A 126 4.14 4.67 -12.99
C LEU A 126 4.35 6.19 -12.93
N PRO A 127 4.72 6.75 -11.77
CA PRO A 127 4.91 8.19 -11.63
C PRO A 127 6.14 8.68 -12.40
N TYR A 128 6.17 9.97 -12.67
CA TYR A 128 7.33 10.61 -13.31
C TYR A 128 8.60 10.42 -12.48
N LYS A 129 9.70 10.06 -13.14
CA LYS A 129 11.05 10.07 -12.56
C LYS A 129 11.72 11.39 -12.89
N SER A 130 12.22 12.10 -11.89
CA SER A 130 13.10 13.26 -12.10
C SER A 130 14.35 13.14 -11.25
N SER A 131 15.36 13.97 -11.52
CA SER A 131 16.57 14.05 -10.68
C SER A 131 16.27 14.45 -9.23
N ARG A 132 15.13 15.12 -8.98
CA ARG A 132 14.72 15.58 -7.65
C ARG A 132 13.68 14.68 -6.98
N TYR A 133 12.95 13.84 -7.74
CA TYR A 133 11.85 13.05 -7.23
C TYR A 133 11.96 11.60 -7.71
N LEU A 134 12.03 10.68 -6.74
CA LEU A 134 11.97 9.24 -6.97
C LEU A 134 10.57 8.82 -7.40
N ARG A 135 10.50 7.75 -8.20
CA ARG A 135 9.24 7.06 -8.47
C ARG A 135 8.73 6.48 -7.16
N SER A 136 7.65 7.05 -6.64
CA SER A 136 7.12 6.64 -5.35
C SER A 136 5.61 6.85 -5.26
N ALA A 137 4.99 6.03 -4.42
CA ALA A 137 3.63 6.20 -3.96
C ALA A 137 3.64 6.31 -2.43
N ASN A 138 2.65 6.97 -1.87
CA ASN A 138 2.43 6.98 -0.42
C ASN A 138 1.26 6.04 -0.10
N ILE A 139 1.33 5.41 1.06
CA ILE A 139 0.34 4.44 1.50
C ILE A 139 0.04 4.66 2.98
N ARG A 140 -1.23 4.57 3.35
CA ARG A 140 -1.70 4.57 4.73
C ARG A 140 -2.56 3.32 4.96
N VAL A 141 -2.36 2.66 6.09
CA VAL A 141 -3.08 1.45 6.47
C VAL A 141 -3.70 1.67 7.83
N GLU A 142 -4.99 1.39 7.92
CA GLU A 142 -5.78 1.50 9.13
C GLU A 142 -6.46 0.18 9.44
N HIS A 143 -6.48 -0.18 10.73
CA HIS A 143 -7.18 -1.33 11.23
C HIS A 143 -7.66 -1.05 12.67
N PRO A 144 -8.88 -1.45 13.08
CA PRO A 144 -9.43 -1.08 14.38
C PRO A 144 -8.58 -1.50 15.59
N SER A 145 -7.83 -2.59 15.46
CA SER A 145 -7.06 -3.20 16.56
C SER A 145 -5.55 -3.01 16.46
N LEU A 146 -5.05 -2.28 15.47
CA LEU A 146 -3.61 -2.10 15.21
C LEU A 146 -3.29 -0.61 15.04
N THR A 147 -2.02 -0.25 15.16
CA THR A 147 -1.61 1.15 14.95
C THR A 147 -1.70 1.52 13.47
N THR A 148 -2.11 2.76 13.19
CA THR A 148 -2.08 3.31 11.83
C THR A 148 -0.65 3.40 11.32
N LEU A 149 -0.41 2.87 10.13
CA LEU A 149 0.85 3.00 9.41
C LEU A 149 0.66 4.00 8.27
N GLU A 150 1.59 4.93 8.12
CA GLU A 150 1.74 5.72 6.90
C GLU A 150 3.19 5.59 6.42
N THR A 151 3.41 5.34 5.14
CA THR A 151 4.78 5.22 4.61
C THR A 151 4.86 5.51 3.12
N ARG A 152 6.08 5.44 2.57
CA ARG A 152 6.38 5.66 1.16
C ARG A 152 6.90 4.38 0.51
N LEU A 153 6.31 4.03 -0.62
CA LEU A 153 6.70 2.92 -1.49
C LEU A 153 7.67 3.42 -2.55
N ASP A 154 8.73 2.66 -2.81
CA ASP A 154 9.74 2.94 -3.82
C ASP A 154 9.46 2.10 -5.07
N LEU A 155 8.95 2.73 -6.12
CA LEU A 155 8.56 2.08 -7.37
C LEU A 155 9.76 2.02 -8.33
N SER A 156 10.83 1.37 -7.87
CA SER A 156 12.03 1.06 -8.65
C SER A 156 12.19 -0.45 -8.83
N ASP A 157 13.01 -0.82 -9.80
CA ASP A 157 13.17 -2.19 -10.29
C ASP A 157 13.52 -3.19 -9.16
N LYS A 158 14.15 -2.72 -8.09
CA LYS A 158 14.47 -3.54 -6.90
C LYS A 158 13.26 -4.09 -6.14
N ASN A 159 12.08 -3.48 -6.33
CA ASN A 159 10.82 -3.87 -5.70
C ASN A 159 9.82 -4.41 -6.72
N MET A 160 10.27 -4.71 -7.95
CA MET A 160 9.45 -5.44 -8.90
C MET A 160 9.20 -6.85 -8.39
N CYS A 161 8.03 -7.39 -8.71
CA CYS A 161 7.66 -8.73 -8.27
C CYS A 161 8.37 -9.77 -9.13
N ASP A 162 9.14 -10.66 -8.49
CA ASP A 162 9.94 -11.67 -9.20
C ASP A 162 9.15 -12.90 -9.68
N ASN A 163 7.92 -13.10 -9.15
CA ASN A 163 6.82 -14.01 -9.59
C ASN A 163 5.93 -14.49 -8.42
N GLU A 164 6.28 -14.23 -7.16
CA GLU A 164 5.58 -14.77 -5.98
C GLU A 164 5.16 -13.71 -4.96
N CYS A 165 4.14 -12.91 -5.29
CA CYS A 165 3.51 -12.03 -4.30
C CYS A 165 2.02 -12.04 -4.48
N GLY A 166 1.36 -13.01 -3.83
CA GLY A 166 -0.08 -13.18 -3.80
C GLY A 166 -0.68 -13.50 -5.17
N GLU A 167 -1.52 -14.53 -5.22
CA GLU A 167 -2.38 -14.73 -6.39
C GLU A 167 -3.39 -13.60 -6.40
N VAL A 168 -3.15 -12.58 -7.24
CA VAL A 168 -4.23 -11.64 -7.53
C VAL A 168 -5.21 -12.41 -8.39
N ASN A 169 -6.45 -12.56 -7.91
CA ASN A 169 -7.48 -13.28 -8.64
C ASN A 169 -7.53 -12.76 -10.10
N PRO A 170 -7.24 -13.60 -11.11
CA PRO A 170 -7.14 -13.18 -12.50
C PRO A 170 -8.42 -12.52 -13.04
N ILE A 171 -9.57 -12.76 -12.41
CA ILE A 171 -10.86 -12.19 -12.80
C ILE A 171 -10.94 -10.68 -12.47
N LEU A 172 -10.12 -10.17 -11.55
CA LEU A 172 -10.13 -8.77 -11.11
C LEU A 172 -9.19 -7.86 -11.92
N ILE A 173 -8.28 -8.45 -12.70
CA ILE A 173 -7.39 -7.72 -13.60
C ILE A 173 -7.84 -8.11 -15.01
N GLU A 174 -8.35 -7.16 -15.80
CA GLU A 174 -8.51 -7.39 -17.25
C GLU A 174 -7.22 -8.02 -17.77
N PRO A 175 -7.26 -9.18 -18.46
CA PRO A 175 -6.09 -9.98 -18.79
C PRO A 175 -5.23 -9.21 -19.79
N GLN A 176 -4.37 -8.35 -19.26
CA GLN A 176 -3.28 -7.72 -20.00
C GLN A 176 -2.03 -8.44 -19.53
N GLU A 177 -1.62 -9.43 -20.32
CA GLU A 177 -0.32 -10.05 -20.22
C GLU A 177 0.74 -8.94 -20.14
N ASN A 178 1.66 -9.04 -19.17
CA ASN A 178 2.80 -8.14 -18.95
C ASN A 178 2.58 -6.76 -18.26
N MET A 179 1.66 -6.65 -17.29
CA MET A 179 1.63 -5.47 -16.41
C MET A 179 2.78 -5.51 -15.38
N GLN A 180 3.67 -4.51 -15.41
CA GLN A 180 4.71 -4.35 -14.39
C GLN A 180 4.08 -4.28 -12.99
N SER A 181 4.59 -5.11 -12.09
CA SER A 181 4.06 -5.26 -10.74
C SER A 181 5.14 -4.93 -9.73
N TYR A 182 4.77 -4.15 -8.71
CA TYR A 182 5.61 -3.83 -7.56
C TYR A 182 5.01 -4.40 -6.28
N CYS A 183 5.88 -4.91 -5.42
CA CYS A 183 5.49 -5.75 -4.29
C CYS A 183 5.96 -5.17 -2.94
N PHE A 184 5.01 -4.94 -2.03
CA PHE A 184 5.26 -4.31 -0.74
C PHE A 184 4.45 -4.95 0.39
N ASP A 185 5.12 -5.75 1.21
CA ASP A 185 4.54 -6.20 2.47
C ASP A 185 4.66 -5.11 3.55
N LEU A 186 3.55 -4.87 4.24
CA LEU A 186 3.40 -3.82 5.24
C LEU A 186 3.13 -4.45 6.59
N VAL A 187 4.01 -4.20 7.55
CA VAL A 187 3.94 -4.79 8.89
C VAL A 187 3.47 -3.74 9.87
N LEU A 188 2.26 -3.93 10.40
CA LEU A 188 1.64 -3.09 11.42
C LEU A 188 2.15 -3.48 12.82
N GLN A 189 2.20 -2.49 13.70
CA GLN A 189 2.49 -2.70 15.11
C GLN A 189 1.18 -2.93 15.87
N GLY A 190 1.20 -3.83 16.85
CA GLY A 190 0.08 -4.03 17.76
C GLY A 190 -0.15 -2.80 18.63
N THR A 191 -1.41 -2.49 18.95
CA THR A 191 -1.70 -1.47 19.96
C THR A 191 -1.26 -1.99 21.33
N THR A 192 -0.35 -1.29 22.00
CA THR A 192 -0.19 -1.48 23.44
C THR A 192 -1.49 -1.05 24.10
N LEU A 193 -2.21 -1.98 24.73
CA LEU A 193 -3.30 -1.62 25.62
C LEU A 193 -2.77 -0.57 26.60
N LYS A 194 -3.37 0.63 26.61
CA LYS A 194 -3.13 1.57 27.70
C LYS A 194 -3.50 0.82 28.98
N ARG A 195 -2.50 0.52 29.81
CA ARG A 195 -2.76 0.06 31.18
C ARG A 195 -3.58 1.17 31.84
N TYR A 196 -4.86 0.88 32.08
CA TYR A 196 -5.70 1.66 32.98
C TYR A 196 -5.34 1.27 34.42
#